data_AF-A0A4Q7IS51-F1
#
_entry.id   AF-A0A4Q7IS51-F1
#
_cell.length_a   1.000
_cell.length_b   1.000
_cell.length_c   1.000
_cell.angle_alpha   90.00
_cell.angle_beta   90.00
_cell.angle_gamma   90.00
#
_symmetry.space_group_name_H-M   'P 1'
#
loop_
_entity.id
_entity.type
_entity.pdbx_description
1 polymer ?
#
loop_
_entity_poly.entity_id
_entity_poly.type
_entity_poly.pdbx_seq_one_letter_code
_entity_poly.pdbx_strand_id
1 'polypeptide(L)'
;MLMIGSSADHPKLKNLITQSEFLAQYPQSYYLIKIELSKLPISTLKQLKVLENPQINFYLLRHLIDVGAFEQALPYWSTIPKKLPTQQLESLIEVLLKLGKWHELTLLSKHIEPFDRLDSLLQLQAGKIIENIDKQQIKHLPVRLLPKALNFHQSCKNTVLLLADHLEASIHLQKLRAQYNKQPEPSPNSFCMSEVFYVGSALDCTEGFNGFAMCNLNQSLPYADYQIIMTKRGLANVRNRQMTLSLQSDIDVLIHELMHFSGFEDEYAVYGRKAKWLCNSSGLKAPNLYVGTVQSAPVDWSPAKTCEKGRLKAFKPSSQWSKMQYQELPLTEQYRQLWRKKIVQDWQFKQKMQANKGEVIIN
;
A
#
# COMPACT_ATOMS: atom_id res chain seq x y z
N MET A 1 49.43 -36.52 -10.00
CA MET A 1 48.64 -36.41 -11.24
C MET A 1 47.94 -37.75 -11.44
N LEU A 2 46.75 -37.92 -10.89
CA LEU A 2 45.90 -39.09 -11.08
C LEU A 2 44.82 -38.68 -12.08
N MET A 3 45.01 -39.07 -13.34
CA MET A 3 44.01 -38.95 -14.39
C MET A 3 42.90 -39.96 -14.10
N ILE A 4 41.83 -39.53 -13.43
CA ILE A 4 40.58 -40.29 -13.40
C ILE A 4 39.88 -39.96 -14.72
N GLY A 5 39.94 -40.90 -15.65
CA GLY A 5 39.26 -40.81 -16.93
C GLY A 5 37.75 -40.59 -16.73
N SER A 6 37.17 -39.85 -17.67
CA SER A 6 35.73 -39.64 -17.78
C SER A 6 35.01 -40.98 -17.94
N SER A 7 34.56 -41.58 -16.84
CA SER A 7 33.60 -42.68 -16.91
C SER A 7 32.22 -42.06 -17.14
N ALA A 8 31.82 -42.04 -18.41
CA ALA A 8 30.47 -41.66 -18.83
C ALA A 8 29.38 -42.66 -18.38
N ASP A 9 29.76 -43.74 -17.68
CA ASP A 9 28.89 -44.88 -17.33
C ASP A 9 28.63 -45.05 -15.83
N HIS A 10 28.90 -44.04 -14.99
CA HIS A 10 28.56 -44.16 -13.57
C HIS A 10 27.02 -44.20 -13.37
N PRO A 11 26.42 -45.29 -12.85
CA PRO A 11 24.96 -45.45 -12.78
C PRO A 11 24.24 -44.35 -12.02
N LYS A 12 24.94 -43.71 -11.07
CA LYS A 12 24.41 -42.59 -10.26
C LYS A 12 24.42 -41.22 -10.96
N LEU A 13 24.81 -41.14 -12.22
CA LEU A 13 24.83 -39.88 -12.97
C LEU A 13 23.80 -39.83 -14.11
N LYS A 14 22.87 -40.81 -14.17
CA LYS A 14 21.90 -40.93 -15.27
C LYS A 14 20.74 -39.94 -15.19
N ASN A 15 20.39 -39.45 -14.00
CA ASN A 15 19.30 -38.49 -13.83
C ASN A 15 19.57 -37.52 -12.67
N LEU A 16 18.80 -36.44 -12.60
CA LEU A 16 19.00 -35.37 -11.63
C LEU A 16 18.94 -35.85 -10.16
N ILE A 17 18.07 -36.81 -9.84
CA ILE A 17 17.91 -37.34 -8.47
C ILE A 17 19.20 -38.06 -8.06
N THR A 18 19.65 -39.00 -8.88
CA THR A 18 20.87 -39.78 -8.62
C THR A 18 22.12 -38.88 -8.60
N GLN A 19 22.19 -37.88 -9.48
CA GLN A 19 23.26 -36.87 -9.47
C GLN A 19 23.24 -36.04 -8.20
N SER A 20 22.06 -35.61 -7.75
CA SER A 20 21.88 -34.81 -6.54
C SER A 20 22.29 -35.57 -5.27
N GLU A 21 21.88 -36.83 -5.15
CA GLU A 21 22.29 -37.72 -4.05
C GLU A 21 23.80 -37.97 -4.07
N PHE A 22 24.36 -38.21 -5.25
CA PHE A 22 25.80 -38.41 -5.42
C PHE A 22 26.61 -37.18 -4.98
N LEU A 23 26.19 -35.98 -5.39
CA LEU A 23 26.84 -34.73 -5.01
C LEU A 23 26.70 -34.42 -3.52
N ALA A 24 25.58 -34.80 -2.90
CA ALA A 24 25.40 -34.66 -1.46
C ALA A 24 26.39 -35.52 -0.67
N GLN A 25 26.72 -36.71 -1.18
CA GLN A 25 27.69 -37.62 -0.56
C GLN A 25 29.14 -37.27 -0.91
N TYR A 26 29.39 -36.78 -2.13
CA TYR A 26 30.73 -36.48 -2.65
C TYR A 26 30.80 -35.07 -3.27
N PRO A 27 30.84 -33.99 -2.46
CA PRO A 27 30.79 -32.62 -2.96
C PRO A 27 31.87 -32.28 -4.00
N GLN A 28 33.08 -32.80 -3.84
CA GLN A 28 34.21 -32.52 -4.75
C GLN A 28 33.94 -32.94 -6.20
N SER A 29 33.04 -33.90 -6.42
CA SER A 29 32.63 -34.34 -7.76
C SER A 29 31.87 -33.28 -8.55
N TYR A 30 31.43 -32.18 -7.92
CA TYR A 30 30.79 -31.05 -8.59
C TYR A 30 31.62 -30.53 -9.78
N TYR A 31 32.94 -30.45 -9.63
CA TYR A 31 33.83 -29.96 -10.70
C TYR A 31 34.00 -30.94 -11.87
N LEU A 32 33.55 -32.18 -11.71
CA LEU A 32 33.69 -33.26 -12.70
C LEU A 32 32.39 -33.51 -13.46
N ILE A 33 31.26 -32.95 -13.01
CA ILE A 33 29.93 -33.24 -13.53
C ILE A 33 29.30 -31.93 -14.02
N LYS A 34 28.79 -31.94 -15.24
CA LYS A 34 28.01 -30.81 -15.77
C LYS A 34 26.61 -30.83 -15.17
N ILE A 35 26.37 -30.02 -14.15
CA ILE A 35 25.07 -29.88 -13.49
C ILE A 35 24.65 -28.43 -13.34
N GLU A 36 23.35 -28.18 -13.49
CA GLU A 36 22.76 -26.87 -13.22
C GLU A 36 22.42 -26.75 -11.73
N LEU A 37 23.09 -25.83 -11.03
CA LEU A 37 22.88 -25.59 -9.60
C LEU A 37 21.43 -25.23 -9.25
N SER A 38 20.70 -24.56 -10.16
CA SER A 38 19.29 -24.20 -9.98
C SER A 38 18.33 -25.38 -9.88
N LYS A 39 18.76 -26.57 -10.29
CA LYS A 39 17.96 -27.80 -10.25
C LYS A 39 18.24 -28.64 -9.00
N LEU A 40 19.25 -28.27 -8.20
CA LEU A 40 19.62 -29.00 -7.01
C LEU A 40 18.73 -28.62 -5.81
N PRO A 41 18.33 -29.60 -4.97
CA PRO A 41 17.59 -29.31 -3.77
C PRO A 41 18.46 -28.60 -2.72
N ILE A 42 17.81 -27.88 -1.81
CA ILE A 42 18.44 -27.17 -0.69
C ILE A 42 19.37 -28.09 0.12
N SER A 43 18.98 -29.35 0.34
CA SER A 43 19.79 -30.33 1.08
C SER A 43 21.14 -30.58 0.42
N THR A 44 21.17 -30.79 -0.89
CA THR A 44 22.41 -31.01 -1.64
C THR A 44 23.24 -29.74 -1.71
N LEU A 45 22.63 -28.58 -1.97
CA LEU A 45 23.34 -27.30 -1.97
C LEU A 45 23.99 -26.98 -0.62
N LYS A 46 23.36 -27.36 0.50
CA LYS A 46 23.96 -27.25 1.84
C LYS A 46 25.21 -28.13 1.98
N GLN A 47 25.21 -29.35 1.44
CA GLN A 47 26.40 -30.23 1.45
C GLN A 47 27.52 -29.68 0.56
N LEU A 48 27.16 -29.07 -0.58
CA LEU A 48 28.13 -28.48 -1.50
C LEU A 48 28.84 -27.24 -0.94
N LYS A 49 28.41 -26.68 0.20
CA LYS A 49 29.06 -25.53 0.84
C LYS A 49 30.53 -25.77 1.19
N VAL A 50 30.93 -27.03 1.42
CA VAL A 50 32.33 -27.39 1.72
C VAL A 50 33.30 -27.00 0.60
N LEU A 51 32.78 -26.68 -0.60
CA LEU A 51 33.57 -26.24 -1.75
C LEU A 51 33.89 -24.74 -1.73
N GLU A 52 33.30 -23.98 -0.80
CA GLU A 52 33.48 -22.52 -0.65
C GLU A 52 33.21 -21.74 -1.95
N ASN A 53 32.40 -22.28 -2.85
CA ASN A 53 32.07 -21.67 -4.13
C ASN A 53 30.91 -20.66 -3.95
N PRO A 54 31.11 -19.35 -4.21
CA PRO A 54 30.06 -18.35 -4.04
C PRO A 54 28.81 -18.59 -4.89
N GLN A 55 28.93 -19.23 -6.06
CA GLN A 55 27.77 -19.57 -6.89
C GLN A 55 26.84 -20.56 -6.19
N ILE A 56 27.38 -21.52 -5.45
CA ILE A 56 26.58 -22.47 -4.66
C ILE A 56 25.80 -21.72 -3.57
N ASN A 57 26.43 -20.74 -2.92
CA ASN A 57 25.77 -19.88 -1.93
C ASN A 57 24.65 -19.05 -2.55
N PHE A 58 24.84 -18.52 -3.76
CA PHE A 58 23.80 -17.78 -4.48
C PHE A 58 22.57 -18.65 -4.77
N TYR A 59 22.75 -19.86 -5.30
CA TYR A 59 21.61 -20.75 -5.57
C TYR A 59 20.94 -21.25 -4.29
N LEU A 60 21.71 -21.52 -3.23
CA LEU A 60 21.15 -21.86 -1.92
C LEU A 60 20.32 -20.70 -1.35
N LEU A 61 20.85 -19.47 -1.39
CA LEU A 61 20.13 -18.26 -1.03
C LEU A 61 18.83 -18.14 -1.83
N ARG A 62 18.89 -18.32 -3.15
CA ARG A 62 17.72 -18.23 -4.02
C ARG A 62 16.64 -19.23 -3.65
N HIS A 63 16.99 -20.50 -3.45
CA HIS A 63 16.02 -21.51 -3.04
C HIS A 63 15.42 -21.21 -1.66
N LEU A 64 16.20 -20.69 -0.71
CA LEU A 64 15.70 -20.28 0.60
C LEU A 64 14.70 -19.12 0.48
N ILE A 65 14.97 -18.14 -0.37
CA ILE A 65 14.04 -17.03 -0.66
C ILE A 65 12.76 -17.55 -1.30
N ASP A 66 12.86 -18.46 -2.28
CA ASP A 66 11.71 -19.00 -3.02
C ASP A 66 10.75 -19.78 -2.10
N VAL A 67 11.25 -20.43 -1.05
CA VAL A 67 10.43 -21.12 -0.03
C VAL A 67 10.09 -20.24 1.18
N GLY A 68 10.47 -18.96 1.17
CA GLY A 68 10.19 -18.01 2.25
C GLY A 68 11.03 -18.17 3.53
N ALA A 69 12.12 -18.94 3.48
CA ALA A 69 13.02 -19.20 4.61
C ALA A 69 14.07 -18.08 4.80
N PHE A 70 13.62 -16.84 5.00
CA PHE A 70 14.49 -15.66 5.07
C PHE A 70 15.53 -15.69 6.21
N GLU A 71 15.16 -16.19 7.39
CA GLU A 71 16.12 -16.31 8.50
C GLU A 71 17.28 -17.26 8.17
N GLN A 72 16.98 -18.36 7.46
CA GLN A 72 18.01 -19.27 6.97
C GLN A 72 18.83 -18.65 5.84
N ALA A 73 18.27 -17.69 5.09
CA ALA A 73 18.92 -17.02 3.97
C ALA A 73 19.98 -16.00 4.44
N LEU A 74 19.79 -15.40 5.63
CA LEU A 74 20.65 -14.35 6.20
C LEU A 74 22.17 -14.58 6.07
N PRO A 75 22.75 -15.72 6.49
CA PRO A 75 24.20 -15.93 6.43
C PRO A 75 24.76 -15.99 5.01
N TYR A 76 23.91 -16.17 3.99
CA TYR A 76 24.38 -16.35 2.62
C TYR A 76 24.61 -15.03 1.89
N TRP A 77 23.96 -13.93 2.29
CA TRP A 77 24.08 -12.63 1.64
C TRP A 77 25.51 -12.11 1.54
N SER A 78 26.34 -12.33 2.56
CA SER A 78 27.74 -11.89 2.56
C SER A 78 28.69 -12.83 1.80
N THR A 79 28.17 -13.93 1.25
CA THR A 79 28.96 -15.02 0.64
C THR A 79 28.61 -15.31 -0.81
N ILE A 80 27.68 -14.54 -1.41
CA ILE A 80 27.35 -14.62 -2.83
C ILE A 80 28.41 -13.90 -3.69
N PRO A 81 28.48 -14.16 -5.00
CA PRO A 81 29.35 -13.43 -5.90
C PRO A 81 28.98 -11.94 -5.94
N LYS A 82 29.99 -11.06 -5.93
CA LYS A 82 29.76 -9.61 -6.09
C LYS A 82 29.16 -9.26 -7.47
N LYS A 83 29.59 -9.99 -8.50
CA LYS A 83 29.10 -9.82 -9.87
C LYS A 83 28.19 -10.98 -10.24
N LEU A 84 26.91 -10.68 -10.43
CA LEU A 84 25.89 -11.64 -10.87
C LEU A 84 25.52 -11.37 -12.33
N PRO A 85 25.14 -12.41 -13.11
CA PRO A 85 24.52 -12.21 -14.41
C PRO A 85 23.26 -11.35 -14.28
N THR A 86 23.08 -10.37 -15.17
CA THR A 86 21.97 -9.41 -15.12
C THR A 86 20.61 -10.10 -14.99
N GLN A 87 20.36 -11.17 -15.76
CA GLN A 87 19.09 -11.91 -15.69
C GLN A 87 18.83 -12.53 -14.30
N GLN A 88 19.87 -13.02 -13.63
CA GLN A 88 19.74 -13.62 -12.29
C GLN A 88 19.48 -12.54 -11.24
N LEU A 89 20.20 -11.42 -11.33
CA LEU A 89 20.02 -10.29 -10.45
C LEU A 89 18.61 -9.69 -10.59
N GLU A 90 18.16 -9.47 -11.82
CA GLU A 90 16.82 -8.95 -12.11
C GLU A 90 15.73 -9.89 -11.59
N SER A 91 15.86 -11.19 -11.82
CA SER A 91 14.91 -12.18 -11.28
C SER A 91 14.89 -12.23 -9.74
N LEU A 92 16.04 -11.97 -9.10
CA LEU A 92 16.12 -11.87 -7.64
C LEU A 92 15.40 -10.61 -7.13
N ILE A 93 15.68 -9.46 -7.74
CA ILE A 93 15.04 -8.19 -7.41
C ILE A 93 13.52 -8.28 -7.55
N GLU A 94 13.03 -8.85 -8.66
CA GLU A 94 11.58 -9.02 -8.91
C GLU A 94 10.88 -9.84 -7.83
N VAL A 95 11.47 -10.98 -7.42
CA VAL A 95 10.90 -11.82 -6.38
C VAL A 95 10.86 -11.09 -5.04
N LEU A 96 11.95 -10.45 -4.64
CA LEU A 96 12.01 -9.71 -3.37
C LEU A 96 11.05 -8.52 -3.36
N LEU A 97 10.94 -7.80 -4.47
CA LEU A 97 10.00 -6.69 -4.64
C LEU A 97 8.55 -7.17 -4.52
N LYS A 98 8.19 -8.26 -5.21
CA LYS A 98 6.84 -8.85 -5.14
C LYS A 98 6.48 -9.30 -3.72
N LEU A 99 7.46 -9.80 -2.98
CA LEU A 99 7.30 -10.24 -1.59
C LEU A 99 7.40 -9.10 -0.56
N GLY A 100 7.70 -7.86 -0.99
CA GLY A 100 7.88 -6.72 -0.08
C GLY A 100 9.09 -6.85 0.85
N LYS A 101 10.14 -7.56 0.42
CA LYS A 101 11.31 -7.90 1.25
C LYS A 101 12.41 -6.84 1.14
N TRP A 102 12.13 -5.65 1.64
CA TRP A 102 13.04 -4.48 1.57
C TRP A 102 14.37 -4.66 2.30
N HIS A 103 14.35 -5.37 3.44
CA HIS A 103 15.58 -5.70 4.16
C HIS A 103 16.53 -6.51 3.29
N GLU A 104 16.00 -7.51 2.58
CA GLU A 104 16.77 -8.37 1.68
C GLU A 104 17.29 -7.63 0.45
N LEU A 105 16.49 -6.72 -0.13
CA LEU A 105 16.96 -5.83 -1.20
C LEU A 105 18.10 -4.93 -0.72
N THR A 106 18.03 -4.46 0.53
CA THR A 106 19.09 -3.67 1.14
C THR A 106 20.35 -4.50 1.37
N LEU A 107 20.22 -5.74 1.85
CA LEU A 107 21.35 -6.66 2.00
C LEU A 107 22.01 -6.95 0.65
N LEU A 108 21.20 -7.26 -0.38
CA LEU A 108 21.67 -7.47 -1.75
C LEU A 108 22.54 -6.27 -2.21
N SER A 109 22.04 -5.04 -2.10
CA SER A 109 22.74 -3.83 -2.56
C SER A 109 24.09 -3.59 -1.88
N LYS A 110 24.29 -4.10 -0.64
CA LYS A 110 25.55 -3.96 0.10
C LYS A 110 26.62 -4.93 -0.36
N HIS A 111 26.24 -6.02 -1.04
CA HIS A 111 27.14 -7.13 -1.33
C HIS A 111 27.47 -7.30 -2.82
N ILE A 112 26.62 -6.81 -3.71
CA ILE A 112 26.86 -6.84 -5.16
C ILE A 112 27.54 -5.57 -5.68
N GLU A 113 28.07 -5.64 -6.89
CA GLU A 113 28.46 -4.45 -7.65
C GLU A 113 27.24 -3.52 -7.86
N PRO A 114 27.43 -2.18 -7.92
CA PRO A 114 26.34 -1.23 -8.11
C PRO A 114 25.44 -1.59 -9.29
N PHE A 115 24.13 -1.45 -9.09
CA PHE A 115 23.13 -1.78 -10.09
C PHE A 115 22.01 -0.75 -10.06
N ASP A 116 22.00 0.15 -11.04
CA ASP A 116 21.18 1.36 -11.07
C ASP A 116 19.71 1.14 -10.75
N ARG A 117 19.15 0.02 -11.23
CA ARG A 117 17.75 -0.34 -10.96
C ARG A 117 17.51 -0.62 -9.47
N LEU A 118 18.39 -1.39 -8.83
CA LEU A 118 18.29 -1.70 -7.41
C LEU A 118 18.45 -0.44 -6.56
N ASP A 119 19.43 0.40 -6.91
CA ASP A 119 19.66 1.67 -6.23
C ASP A 119 18.45 2.60 -6.35
N SER A 120 17.84 2.69 -7.54
CA SER A 120 16.63 3.46 -7.78
C SER A 120 15.44 2.94 -6.96
N LEU A 121 15.25 1.62 -6.88
CA LEU A 121 14.20 1.01 -6.04
C LEU A 121 14.39 1.35 -4.55
N LEU A 122 15.62 1.27 -4.06
CA LEU A 122 15.94 1.59 -2.66
C LEU A 122 15.77 3.08 -2.37
N GLN A 123 16.12 3.97 -3.30
CA GLN A 123 15.86 5.41 -3.18
C GLN A 123 14.36 5.73 -3.14
N LEU A 124 13.56 5.09 -4.00
CA LEU A 124 12.10 5.23 -3.97
C LEU A 124 11.52 4.74 -2.64
N GLN A 125 11.98 3.58 -2.15
CA GLN A 125 11.55 3.04 -0.85
C GLN A 125 12.00 3.92 0.34
N ALA A 126 13.14 4.60 0.20
CA ALA A 126 13.60 5.58 1.17
C ALA A 126 12.82 6.91 1.10
N GLY A 127 11.95 7.09 0.10
CA GLY A 127 11.13 8.30 -0.07
C GLY A 127 11.91 9.48 -0.64
N LYS A 128 12.97 9.26 -1.42
CA LYS A 128 13.74 10.37 -2.02
C LYS A 128 12.92 11.15 -3.05
N ILE A 129 13.18 12.45 -3.16
CA ILE A 129 12.57 13.26 -4.23
C ILE A 129 13.01 12.77 -5.61
N ILE A 130 12.15 12.94 -6.60
CA ILE A 130 12.32 12.31 -7.92
C ILE A 130 13.49 12.88 -8.71
N GLU A 131 13.87 14.13 -8.43
CA GLU A 131 15.01 14.81 -9.04
C GLU A 131 16.34 14.12 -8.71
N ASN A 132 16.38 13.38 -7.60
CA ASN A 132 17.57 12.66 -7.14
C ASN A 132 17.64 11.21 -7.68
N ILE A 133 16.64 10.78 -8.45
CA ILE A 133 16.53 9.42 -8.99
C ILE A 133 16.78 9.47 -10.51
N ASP A 134 17.52 8.49 -11.05
CA ASP A 134 17.79 8.43 -12.48
C ASP A 134 16.49 8.33 -13.30
N LYS A 135 16.23 9.37 -14.10
CA LYS A 135 15.03 9.53 -14.91
C LYS A 135 14.86 8.44 -15.97
N GLN A 136 15.96 7.84 -16.45
CA GLN A 136 15.86 6.73 -17.39
C GLN A 136 15.31 5.47 -16.71
N GLN A 137 15.69 5.23 -15.46
CA GLN A 137 15.21 4.08 -14.69
C GLN A 137 13.74 4.21 -14.30
N ILE A 138 13.27 5.42 -13.96
CA ILE A 138 11.87 5.65 -13.51
C ILE A 138 10.83 5.03 -14.44
N LYS A 139 11.04 5.08 -15.76
CA LYS A 139 10.10 4.53 -16.75
C LYS A 139 9.84 3.03 -16.59
N HIS A 140 10.79 2.31 -15.99
CA HIS A 140 10.75 0.87 -15.78
C HIS A 140 10.46 0.49 -14.31
N LEU A 141 10.22 1.49 -13.45
CA LEU A 141 9.88 1.28 -12.04
C LEU A 141 8.36 1.25 -11.86
N PRO A 142 7.84 0.53 -10.85
CA PRO A 142 6.40 0.39 -10.60
C PRO A 142 5.77 1.63 -9.95
N VAL A 143 6.23 2.83 -10.32
CA VAL A 143 5.75 4.13 -9.82
C VAL A 143 5.32 5.02 -10.97
N ARG A 144 4.38 5.94 -10.70
CA ARG A 144 3.97 6.97 -11.64
C ARG A 144 4.30 8.33 -11.09
N LEU A 145 4.72 9.24 -11.97
CA LEU A 145 5.02 10.62 -11.59
C LEU A 145 3.77 11.48 -11.67
N LEU A 146 3.70 12.48 -10.80
CA LEU A 146 2.58 13.40 -10.76
C LEU A 146 2.46 14.19 -12.08
N PRO A 147 1.33 14.13 -12.80
CA PRO A 147 1.12 14.90 -14.02
C PRO A 147 0.75 16.35 -13.69
N LYS A 148 0.88 17.24 -14.68
CA LYS A 148 0.45 18.65 -14.55
C LYS A 148 -1.06 18.79 -14.35
N ALA A 149 -1.85 17.90 -14.94
CA ALA A 149 -3.31 17.91 -14.88
C ALA A 149 -3.85 16.47 -14.82
N LEU A 150 -5.04 16.32 -14.22
CA LEU A 150 -5.76 15.06 -14.14
C LEU A 150 -7.03 15.15 -14.99
N ASN A 151 -7.34 14.04 -15.67
CA ASN A 151 -8.55 13.91 -16.46
C ASN A 151 -9.47 12.91 -15.76
N PHE A 152 -10.58 13.40 -15.23
CA PHE A 152 -11.65 12.59 -14.67
C PHE A 152 -12.87 12.61 -15.59
N HIS A 153 -13.65 11.53 -15.58
CA HIS A 153 -14.89 11.48 -16.34
C HIS A 153 -15.92 12.50 -15.80
N GLN A 154 -16.72 13.12 -16.68
CA GLN A 154 -17.68 14.16 -16.28
C GLN A 154 -18.80 13.66 -15.35
N SER A 155 -19.12 12.37 -15.41
CA SER A 155 -20.07 11.74 -14.49
C SER A 155 -19.51 11.53 -13.08
N CYS A 156 -18.22 11.82 -12.85
CA CYS A 156 -17.59 11.68 -11.56
C CYS A 156 -18.13 12.71 -10.57
N LYS A 157 -18.63 12.25 -9.43
CA LYS A 157 -19.21 13.14 -8.42
C LYS A 157 -18.16 13.74 -7.49
N ASN A 158 -17.13 12.97 -7.18
CA ASN A 158 -15.98 13.40 -6.40
C ASN A 158 -14.69 12.83 -6.98
N THR A 159 -13.80 13.72 -7.39
CA THR A 159 -12.49 13.37 -7.93
C THR A 159 -11.49 13.20 -6.79
N VAL A 160 -10.68 12.14 -6.82
CA VAL A 160 -9.74 11.81 -5.72
C VAL A 160 -8.34 11.62 -6.28
N LEU A 161 -7.40 12.45 -5.83
CA LEU A 161 -5.97 12.34 -6.12
C LEU A 161 -5.31 11.37 -5.13
N LEU A 162 -4.63 10.35 -5.64
CA LEU A 162 -3.89 9.38 -4.84
C LEU A 162 -2.37 9.66 -4.87
N LEU A 163 -1.76 9.80 -3.71
CA LEU A 163 -0.34 10.09 -3.54
C LEU A 163 0.33 9.09 -2.58
N ALA A 164 1.62 8.85 -2.77
CA ALA A 164 2.43 8.03 -1.89
C ALA A 164 3.82 8.63 -1.67
N ASP A 165 4.33 8.55 -0.44
CA ASP A 165 5.64 9.08 -0.03
C ASP A 165 6.80 8.08 -0.20
N HIS A 166 6.50 6.79 -0.41
CA HIS A 166 7.51 5.77 -0.70
C HIS A 166 6.96 4.66 -1.62
N LEU A 167 7.85 3.79 -2.08
CA LEU A 167 7.53 2.74 -3.05
C LEU A 167 6.49 1.75 -2.52
N GLU A 168 6.67 1.21 -1.33
CA GLU A 168 5.73 0.28 -0.71
C GLU A 168 4.34 0.91 -0.51
N ALA A 169 4.26 2.16 -0.07
CA ALA A 169 3.01 2.92 -0.03
C ALA A 169 2.35 3.02 -1.41
N SER A 170 3.13 3.21 -2.47
CA SER A 170 2.61 3.29 -3.83
C SER A 170 1.97 1.96 -4.25
N ILE A 171 2.64 0.84 -3.97
CA ILE A 171 2.15 -0.51 -4.26
C ILE A 171 0.90 -0.83 -3.43
N HIS A 172 0.89 -0.52 -2.14
CA HIS A 172 -0.23 -0.81 -1.25
C HIS A 172 -1.47 0.02 -1.60
N LEU A 173 -1.30 1.33 -1.86
CA LEU A 173 -2.40 2.19 -2.28
C LEU A 173 -2.95 1.79 -3.65
N GLN A 174 -2.12 1.28 -4.57
CA GLN A 174 -2.59 0.70 -5.83
C GLN A 174 -3.46 -0.53 -5.61
N LYS A 175 -3.13 -1.39 -4.64
CA LYS A 175 -3.97 -2.55 -4.26
C LYS A 175 -5.31 -2.11 -3.70
N LEU A 176 -5.33 -1.14 -2.77
CA LEU A 176 -6.58 -0.61 -2.21
C LEU A 176 -7.45 0.03 -3.30
N ARG A 177 -6.86 0.84 -4.18
CA ARG A 177 -7.55 1.41 -5.35
C ARG A 177 -8.16 0.32 -6.23
N ALA A 178 -7.40 -0.74 -6.53
CA ALA A 178 -7.89 -1.85 -7.34
C ALA A 178 -9.04 -2.60 -6.67
N GLN A 179 -9.00 -2.78 -5.34
CA GLN A 179 -10.09 -3.37 -4.57
C GLN A 179 -11.34 -2.48 -4.59
N TYR A 180 -11.18 -1.18 -4.31
CA TYR A 180 -12.29 -0.21 -4.37
C TYR A 180 -12.95 -0.19 -5.74
N ASN A 181 -12.17 -0.17 -6.83
CA ASN A 181 -12.69 -0.11 -8.18
C ASN A 181 -13.48 -1.37 -8.61
N LYS A 182 -13.30 -2.51 -7.93
CA LYS A 182 -14.13 -3.71 -8.16
C LYS A 182 -15.55 -3.54 -7.62
N GLN A 183 -15.70 -2.86 -6.49
CA GLN A 183 -16.99 -2.61 -5.85
C GLN A 183 -17.03 -1.19 -5.25
N PRO A 184 -17.25 -0.16 -6.09
CA PRO A 184 -17.23 1.22 -5.63
C PRO A 184 -18.41 1.52 -4.69
N GLU A 185 -18.09 2.03 -3.50
CA GLU A 185 -19.10 2.50 -2.53
C GLU A 185 -19.26 4.03 -2.58
N PRO A 186 -20.46 4.57 -2.28
CA PRO A 186 -21.75 3.88 -2.07
C PRO A 186 -22.46 3.46 -3.39
N SER A 187 -21.88 3.85 -4.52
CA SER A 187 -22.33 3.53 -5.87
C SER A 187 -21.23 3.89 -6.88
N PRO A 188 -21.29 3.37 -8.12
CA PRO A 188 -20.38 3.79 -9.19
C PRO A 188 -20.31 5.32 -9.36
N ASN A 189 -19.14 5.83 -9.73
CA ASN A 189 -18.84 7.26 -9.94
C ASN A 189 -19.00 8.16 -8.69
N SER A 190 -19.14 7.59 -7.48
CA SER A 190 -19.23 8.39 -6.26
C SER A 190 -17.89 9.02 -5.88
N PHE A 191 -16.82 8.22 -5.91
CA PHE A 191 -15.43 8.66 -5.80
C PHE A 191 -14.63 8.06 -6.96
N CYS A 192 -14.02 8.89 -7.79
CA CYS A 192 -13.19 8.42 -8.89
C CYS A 192 -11.74 8.67 -8.53
N MET A 193 -11.02 7.59 -8.30
CA MET A 193 -9.62 7.63 -7.89
C MET A 193 -8.71 7.75 -9.10
N SER A 194 -7.79 8.71 -9.04
CA SER A 194 -6.68 8.80 -9.99
C SER A 194 -5.82 7.54 -9.91
N GLU A 195 -4.82 7.45 -10.79
CA GLU A 195 -3.69 6.57 -10.52
C GLU A 195 -2.93 7.03 -9.27
N VAL A 196 -2.10 6.14 -8.72
CA VAL A 196 -1.26 6.46 -7.56
C VAL A 196 0.04 7.09 -8.04
N PHE A 197 0.31 8.31 -7.57
CA PHE A 197 1.52 9.04 -7.92
C PHE A 197 2.52 9.07 -6.75
N TYR A 198 3.76 8.73 -7.07
CA TYR A 198 4.88 8.86 -6.16
C TYR A 198 5.30 10.32 -6.05
N VAL A 199 5.46 10.81 -4.84
CA VAL A 199 5.92 12.19 -4.57
C VAL A 199 7.07 12.25 -3.56
N GLY A 200 7.45 11.13 -2.95
CA GLY A 200 8.61 11.06 -2.05
C GLY A 200 8.51 12.08 -0.91
N SER A 201 9.67 12.61 -0.52
CA SER A 201 9.82 13.64 0.52
C SER A 201 9.36 15.04 0.08
N ALA A 202 8.73 15.21 -1.10
CA ALA A 202 7.98 16.44 -1.39
C ALA A 202 6.75 16.56 -0.48
N LEU A 203 6.32 15.44 0.12
CA LEU A 203 5.41 15.38 1.26
C LEU A 203 6.17 15.62 2.56
N ASP A 204 5.83 16.70 3.26
CA ASP A 204 6.22 16.89 4.66
C ASP A 204 5.14 16.30 5.55
N CYS A 205 5.30 15.01 5.87
CA CYS A 205 4.40 14.27 6.74
C CYS A 205 4.97 14.16 8.15
N THR A 206 4.19 14.63 9.13
CA THR A 206 4.53 14.58 10.56
C THR A 206 3.48 13.79 11.32
N GLU A 207 3.88 13.17 12.43
CA GLU A 207 2.93 12.60 13.39
C GLU A 207 2.40 13.73 14.28
N GLY A 208 1.10 13.98 14.17
CA GLY A 208 0.39 14.96 14.98
C GLY A 208 -0.10 14.38 16.31
N PHE A 209 -1.09 15.06 16.88
CA PHE A 209 -1.73 14.64 18.15
C PHE A 209 -2.25 13.19 18.06
N ASN A 210 -1.98 12.39 19.10
CA ASN A 210 -2.33 10.95 19.17
C ASN A 210 -1.73 10.08 18.04
N GLY A 211 -0.68 10.54 17.37
CA GLY A 211 -0.01 9.76 16.32
C GLY A 211 -0.69 9.80 14.95
N PHE A 212 -1.69 10.65 14.73
CA PHE A 212 -2.30 10.81 13.40
C PHE A 212 -1.35 11.48 12.42
N ALA A 213 -1.28 11.00 11.19
CA ALA A 213 -0.47 11.63 10.16
C ALA A 213 -1.05 12.99 9.74
N MET A 214 -0.17 13.97 9.49
CA MET A 214 -0.50 15.25 8.89
C MET A 214 0.53 15.58 7.82
N CYS A 215 0.07 15.78 6.58
CA CYS A 215 0.95 16.00 5.44
C CYS A 215 0.71 17.35 4.79
N ASN A 216 1.78 18.11 4.61
CA ASN A 216 1.81 19.30 3.76
C ASN A 216 2.58 18.98 2.48
N LEU A 217 2.13 19.54 1.36
CA LEU A 217 2.79 19.39 0.08
C LEU A 217 3.46 20.69 -0.28
N ASN A 218 4.78 20.63 -0.47
CA ASN A 218 5.60 21.77 -0.89
C ASN A 218 5.59 21.95 -2.43
N GLN A 219 4.49 21.55 -3.09
CA GLN A 219 4.32 21.66 -4.53
C GLN A 219 2.85 21.88 -4.91
N SER A 220 2.64 22.55 -6.05
CA SER A 220 1.31 22.66 -6.63
C SER A 220 0.82 21.28 -7.08
N LEU A 221 -0.40 20.92 -6.68
CA LEU A 221 -1.03 19.67 -7.08
C LEU A 221 -2.03 19.92 -8.21
N PRO A 222 -2.23 18.93 -9.09
CA PRO A 222 -3.37 18.97 -9.99
C PRO A 222 -4.66 18.97 -9.17
N TYR A 223 -5.65 19.71 -9.66
CA TYR A 223 -6.92 19.85 -8.97
C TYR A 223 -7.66 18.50 -8.86
N ALA A 224 -8.13 18.20 -7.66
CA ALA A 224 -9.06 17.12 -7.35
C ALA A 224 -9.93 17.56 -6.16
N ASP A 225 -11.11 16.97 -6.03
CA ASP A 225 -11.99 17.28 -4.91
C ASP A 225 -11.42 16.81 -3.58
N TYR A 226 -10.70 15.70 -3.57
CA TYR A 226 -10.10 15.10 -2.38
C TYR A 226 -8.72 14.56 -2.69
N GLN A 227 -7.95 14.33 -1.64
CA GLN A 227 -6.62 13.74 -1.70
C GLN A 227 -6.55 12.57 -0.75
N ILE A 228 -5.96 11.46 -1.17
CA ILE A 228 -5.58 10.35 -0.30
C ILE A 228 -4.08 10.20 -0.40
N ILE A 229 -3.41 10.25 0.74
CA ILE A 229 -1.97 10.18 0.84
C ILE A 229 -1.62 8.96 1.67
N MET A 230 -0.94 7.98 1.09
CA MET A 230 -0.38 6.89 1.86
C MET A 230 1.02 7.27 2.34
N THR A 231 1.21 7.13 3.65
CA THR A 231 2.37 7.65 4.37
C THR A 231 3.10 6.51 5.06
N LYS A 232 4.40 6.72 5.29
CA LYS A 232 5.25 5.77 6.03
C LYS A 232 4.96 5.74 7.53
N ARG A 233 4.39 6.82 8.08
CA ARG A 233 4.25 7.04 9.52
C ARG A 233 2.91 7.65 9.88
N GLY A 234 2.45 7.36 11.09
CA GLY A 234 1.21 7.87 11.64
C GLY A 234 -0.04 7.08 11.24
N LEU A 235 -1.10 7.31 12.00
CA LEU A 235 -2.41 6.67 11.83
C LEU A 235 -3.24 7.34 10.74
N ALA A 236 -4.22 6.60 10.23
CA ALA A 236 -5.18 7.10 9.26
C ALA A 236 -6.00 8.26 9.84
N ASN A 237 -6.29 9.26 9.02
CA ASN A 237 -6.98 10.47 9.45
C ASN A 237 -7.59 11.21 8.27
N VAL A 238 -8.67 11.97 8.49
CA VAL A 238 -9.28 12.86 7.50
C VAL A 238 -9.30 14.30 8.02
N ARG A 239 -8.72 15.21 7.23
CA ARG A 239 -8.72 16.66 7.50
C ARG A 239 -8.73 17.46 6.21
N ASN A 240 -9.57 18.49 6.12
CA ASN A 240 -9.55 19.47 5.03
C ASN A 240 -9.52 18.84 3.61
N ARG A 241 -10.39 17.86 3.34
CA ARG A 241 -10.49 17.13 2.06
C ARG A 241 -9.27 16.25 1.73
N GLN A 242 -8.37 16.07 2.69
CA GLN A 242 -7.24 15.15 2.61
C GLN A 242 -7.45 14.01 3.60
N MET A 243 -7.14 12.80 3.15
CA MET A 243 -7.08 11.59 3.95
C MET A 243 -5.63 11.12 3.97
N THR A 244 -5.10 10.77 5.13
CA THR A 244 -3.86 10.03 5.26
C THR A 244 -4.16 8.58 5.56
N LEU A 245 -3.40 7.66 4.95
CA LEU A 245 -3.45 6.23 5.21
C LEU A 245 -2.04 5.73 5.55
N SER A 246 -1.98 4.57 6.21
CA SER A 246 -0.74 3.86 6.54
C SER A 246 -0.68 2.53 5.80
N LEU A 247 0.44 1.81 5.89
CA LEU A 247 0.57 0.46 5.34
C LEU A 247 -0.31 -0.58 6.08
N GLN A 248 -0.78 -0.24 7.28
CA GLN A 248 -1.72 -1.06 8.04
C GLN A 248 -3.19 -0.82 7.62
N SER A 249 -3.46 0.24 6.86
CA SER A 249 -4.80 0.55 6.39
C SER A 249 -5.25 -0.46 5.33
N ASP A 250 -6.42 -1.06 5.54
CA ASP A 250 -7.07 -1.96 4.60
C ASP A 250 -8.23 -1.27 3.86
N ILE A 251 -9.01 -2.07 3.12
CA ILE A 251 -10.18 -1.56 2.40
C ILE A 251 -11.26 -1.05 3.34
N ASP A 252 -11.42 -1.63 4.52
CA ASP A 252 -12.45 -1.25 5.47
C ASP A 252 -12.16 0.12 6.09
N VAL A 253 -10.89 0.38 6.40
CA VAL A 253 -10.40 1.72 6.79
C VAL A 253 -10.65 2.70 5.64
N LEU A 254 -10.25 2.39 4.41
CA LEU A 254 -10.47 3.29 3.27
C LEU A 254 -11.95 3.65 3.10
N ILE A 255 -12.87 2.68 3.18
CA ILE A 255 -14.31 2.95 3.08
C ILE A 255 -14.79 3.82 4.25
N HIS A 256 -14.36 3.55 5.48
CA HIS A 256 -14.71 4.36 6.66
C HIS A 256 -14.28 5.82 6.46
N GLU A 257 -13.03 6.05 6.06
CA GLU A 257 -12.50 7.40 5.84
C GLU A 257 -13.16 8.12 4.64
N LEU A 258 -13.57 7.38 3.59
CA LEU A 258 -14.35 7.95 2.49
C LEU A 258 -15.74 8.43 2.95
N MET A 259 -16.34 7.80 3.96
CA MET A 259 -17.59 8.28 4.55
C MET A 259 -17.39 9.63 5.25
N HIS A 260 -16.25 9.84 5.92
CA HIS A 260 -15.90 11.15 6.49
C HIS A 260 -15.76 12.25 5.43
N PHE A 261 -15.26 11.96 4.22
CA PHE A 261 -15.31 12.92 3.12
C PHE A 261 -16.74 13.37 2.75
N SER A 262 -17.73 12.54 3.02
CA SER A 262 -19.15 12.87 2.81
C SER A 262 -19.81 13.47 4.06
N GLY A 263 -19.03 13.79 5.08
CA GLY A 263 -19.49 14.42 6.31
C GLY A 263 -20.16 13.47 7.30
N PHE A 264 -19.95 12.16 7.18
CA PHE A 264 -20.33 11.21 8.23
C PHE A 264 -19.45 11.41 9.46
N GLU A 265 -20.00 11.14 10.63
CA GLU A 265 -19.30 11.28 11.91
C GLU A 265 -19.18 9.95 12.63
N ASP A 266 -18.15 9.85 13.46
CA ASP A 266 -17.91 8.69 14.31
C ASP A 266 -19.05 8.46 15.31
N GLU A 267 -19.36 7.18 15.55
CA GLU A 267 -20.41 6.74 16.47
C GLU A 267 -19.90 6.29 17.84
N TYR A 268 -18.58 6.27 18.03
CA TYR A 268 -17.94 6.12 19.33
C TYR A 268 -17.84 7.46 20.07
N ALA A 269 -17.69 7.41 21.39
CA ALA A 269 -17.66 8.61 22.23
C ALA A 269 -16.52 9.55 21.82
N VAL A 270 -16.87 10.81 21.53
CA VAL A 270 -15.88 11.86 21.25
C VAL A 270 -15.59 12.68 22.51
N TYR A 271 -14.40 13.28 22.55
CA TYR A 271 -13.90 14.01 23.71
C TYR A 271 -13.40 15.42 23.37
N GLY A 272 -13.11 16.19 24.41
CA GLY A 272 -12.41 17.48 24.29
C GLY A 272 -13.16 18.52 23.45
N ARG A 273 -12.44 19.17 22.52
CA ARG A 273 -13.00 20.23 21.67
C ARG A 273 -14.05 19.70 20.69
N LYS A 274 -13.86 18.49 20.12
CA LYS A 274 -14.83 17.87 19.19
C LYS A 274 -16.17 17.65 19.90
N ALA A 275 -16.16 17.10 21.12
CA ALA A 275 -17.37 16.93 21.92
C ALA A 275 -18.07 18.26 22.24
N LYS A 276 -17.32 19.29 22.66
CA LYS A 276 -17.91 20.61 22.94
C LYS A 276 -18.56 21.24 21.72
N TRP A 277 -17.94 21.14 20.55
CA TRP A 277 -18.47 21.71 19.31
C TRP A 277 -19.68 20.91 18.81
N LEU A 278 -19.56 19.58 18.74
CA LEU A 278 -20.57 18.70 18.16
C LEU A 278 -21.80 18.52 19.06
N CYS A 279 -21.59 18.38 20.37
CA CYS A 279 -22.60 17.89 21.32
C CYS A 279 -23.28 18.97 22.17
N ASN A 280 -22.97 20.26 21.95
CA ASN A 280 -23.57 21.36 22.71
C ASN A 280 -24.72 22.07 21.99
N SER A 281 -25.01 21.70 20.75
CA SER A 281 -26.13 22.26 19.99
C SER A 281 -26.94 21.14 19.35
N SER A 282 -28.27 21.31 19.31
CA SER A 282 -29.15 20.31 18.72
C SER A 282 -29.16 20.40 17.19
N GLY A 283 -29.69 19.37 16.53
CA GLY A 283 -29.92 19.29 15.09
C GLY A 283 -29.22 18.11 14.43
N LEU A 284 -29.49 17.95 13.14
CA LEU A 284 -28.79 16.99 12.29
C LEU A 284 -27.36 17.50 12.04
N LYS A 285 -26.37 16.82 12.60
CA LYS A 285 -24.95 17.22 12.52
C LYS A 285 -24.20 16.55 11.37
N ALA A 286 -24.60 15.33 11.05
CA ALA A 286 -24.04 14.51 9.97
C ALA A 286 -25.16 13.69 9.33
N PRO A 287 -24.95 13.11 8.14
CA PRO A 287 -25.92 12.19 7.53
C PRO A 287 -26.33 11.04 8.46
N ASN A 288 -25.43 10.58 9.33
CA ASN A 288 -25.65 9.51 10.31
C ASN A 288 -25.78 9.99 11.77
N LEU A 289 -25.75 11.30 12.04
CA LEU A 289 -25.70 11.80 13.42
C LEU A 289 -26.65 12.97 13.66
N TYR A 290 -27.56 12.76 14.61
CA TYR A 290 -28.44 13.78 15.14
C TYR A 290 -28.11 14.01 16.62
N VAL A 291 -28.08 15.26 17.06
CA VAL A 291 -27.83 15.63 18.45
C VAL A 291 -29.06 16.35 19.01
N GLY A 292 -29.55 15.95 20.18
CA GLY A 292 -30.74 16.58 20.78
C GLY A 292 -31.42 15.75 21.86
N THR A 293 -32.75 15.85 21.94
CA THR A 293 -33.59 15.04 22.81
C THR A 293 -34.16 13.84 22.04
N VAL A 294 -34.74 12.88 22.76
CA VAL A 294 -35.39 11.70 22.15
C VAL A 294 -36.58 12.14 21.30
N GLN A 295 -37.33 13.14 21.75
CA GLN A 295 -38.53 13.64 21.07
C GLN A 295 -38.21 14.39 19.76
N SER A 296 -37.01 14.97 19.66
CA SER A 296 -36.59 15.73 18.49
C SER A 296 -35.77 14.91 17.49
N ALA A 297 -35.36 13.70 17.87
CA ALA A 297 -34.61 12.80 16.99
C ALA A 297 -35.48 12.31 15.83
N PRO A 298 -34.90 12.05 14.65
CA PRO A 298 -35.66 11.47 13.55
C PRO A 298 -36.28 10.13 13.93
N VAL A 299 -37.44 9.83 13.33
CA VAL A 299 -38.16 8.57 13.53
C VAL A 299 -37.23 7.39 13.21
N ASP A 300 -37.30 6.34 14.03
CA ASP A 300 -36.49 5.11 13.96
C ASP A 300 -34.99 5.27 14.24
N TRP A 301 -34.54 6.43 14.71
CA TRP A 301 -33.16 6.61 15.14
C TRP A 301 -32.96 6.13 16.58
N SER A 302 -31.83 5.46 16.81
CA SER A 302 -31.45 4.87 18.08
C SER A 302 -30.35 5.68 18.77
N PRO A 303 -30.19 5.61 20.11
CA PRO A 303 -29.11 6.29 20.81
C PRO A 303 -27.71 5.90 20.28
N ALA A 304 -26.84 6.90 20.13
CA ALA A 304 -25.43 6.74 19.73
C ALA A 304 -24.49 7.14 20.87
N LYS A 305 -23.27 6.57 20.90
CA LYS A 305 -22.28 6.88 21.93
C LYS A 305 -21.52 8.18 21.68
N THR A 306 -21.60 8.77 20.48
CA THR A 306 -20.84 9.97 20.08
C THR A 306 -20.83 11.06 21.14
N CYS A 307 -22.00 11.43 21.66
CA CYS A 307 -22.14 12.50 22.65
C CYS A 307 -22.29 12.01 24.09
N GLU A 308 -21.79 10.83 24.44
CA GLU A 308 -21.86 10.29 25.82
C GLU A 308 -21.21 11.24 26.85
N LYS A 309 -20.16 11.97 26.44
CA LYS A 309 -19.49 12.98 27.29
C LYS A 309 -19.88 14.43 26.95
N GLY A 310 -20.94 14.60 26.16
CA GLY A 310 -21.46 15.91 25.75
C GLY A 310 -22.63 16.38 26.61
N ARG A 311 -23.14 17.60 26.34
CA ARG A 311 -24.33 18.13 27.02
C ARG A 311 -25.63 17.50 26.51
N LEU A 312 -25.72 17.26 25.21
CA LEU A 312 -26.89 16.66 24.55
C LEU A 312 -26.62 15.21 24.17
N LYS A 313 -27.68 14.43 23.98
CA LYS A 313 -27.58 13.04 23.51
C LYS A 313 -27.40 13.00 21.99
N ALA A 314 -26.75 11.94 21.51
CA ALA A 314 -26.63 11.65 20.10
C ALA A 314 -27.53 10.47 19.70
N PHE A 315 -27.98 10.49 18.45
CA PHE A 315 -28.80 9.47 17.84
C PHE A 315 -28.27 9.14 16.45
N LYS A 316 -28.42 7.88 16.04
CA LYS A 316 -27.96 7.32 14.78
C LYS A 316 -29.07 6.52 14.11
N PRO A 317 -29.01 6.29 12.79
CA PRO A 317 -30.11 5.67 12.04
C PRO A 317 -30.35 4.19 12.34
N SER A 318 -29.46 3.51 13.07
CA SER A 318 -29.57 2.07 13.35
C SER A 318 -29.33 1.76 14.82
N SER A 319 -30.05 0.77 15.37
CA SER A 319 -29.81 0.22 16.70
C SER A 319 -28.57 -0.68 16.77
N GLN A 320 -28.09 -1.17 15.62
CA GLN A 320 -26.93 -2.05 15.53
C GLN A 320 -25.62 -1.26 15.51
N TRP A 321 -24.50 -1.94 15.74
CA TRP A 321 -23.18 -1.38 15.48
C TRP A 321 -23.00 -1.14 13.98
N SER A 322 -22.38 -0.01 13.62
CA SER A 322 -22.17 0.40 12.24
C SER A 322 -20.67 0.50 11.92
N LYS A 323 -20.34 0.63 10.63
CA LYS A 323 -18.98 0.93 10.18
C LYS A 323 -18.42 2.24 10.77
N MET A 324 -19.29 3.21 11.13
CA MET A 324 -18.87 4.45 11.79
C MET A 324 -18.62 4.27 13.30
N GLN A 325 -18.98 3.13 13.87
CA GLN A 325 -18.65 2.78 15.26
C GLN A 325 -17.44 1.83 15.33
N TYR A 326 -17.38 0.85 14.41
CA TYR A 326 -16.28 -0.10 14.26
C TYR A 326 -16.00 -0.29 12.77
N GLN A 327 -14.85 0.18 12.31
CA GLN A 327 -14.49 0.22 10.88
C GLN A 327 -14.53 -1.16 10.19
N GLU A 328 -14.25 -2.24 10.93
CA GLU A 328 -14.24 -3.63 10.44
C GLU A 328 -15.63 -4.16 10.07
N LEU A 329 -16.70 -3.51 10.52
CA LEU A 329 -18.06 -3.94 10.20
C LEU A 329 -18.43 -3.60 8.75
N PRO A 330 -19.21 -4.47 8.07
CA PRO A 330 -19.65 -4.21 6.71
C PRO A 330 -20.56 -2.97 6.63
N LEU A 331 -20.50 -2.26 5.51
CA LEU A 331 -21.42 -1.15 5.24
C LEU A 331 -22.83 -1.69 5.00
N THR A 332 -23.76 -1.35 5.90
CA THR A 332 -25.17 -1.74 5.78
C THR A 332 -25.88 -0.95 4.68
N GLU A 333 -26.95 -1.51 4.13
CA GLU A 333 -27.71 -0.84 3.07
C GLU A 333 -28.31 0.50 3.52
N GLN A 334 -28.74 0.61 4.77
CA GLN A 334 -29.24 1.85 5.33
C GLN A 334 -28.18 2.97 5.28
N TYR A 335 -26.93 2.68 5.66
CA TYR A 335 -25.84 3.67 5.59
C TYR A 335 -25.43 3.95 4.14
N ARG A 336 -25.43 2.93 3.27
CA ARG A 336 -25.17 3.10 1.84
C ARG A 336 -26.18 4.06 1.18
N GLN A 337 -27.46 3.98 1.55
CA GLN A 337 -28.51 4.87 1.05
C GLN A 337 -28.33 6.30 1.56
N LEU A 338 -28.04 6.50 2.85
CA LEU A 338 -27.72 7.81 3.41
C LEU A 338 -26.53 8.43 2.69
N TRP A 339 -25.50 7.62 2.43
CA TRP A 339 -24.28 8.08 1.79
C TRP A 339 -24.54 8.46 0.33
N ARG A 340 -25.26 7.61 -0.42
CA ARG A 340 -25.65 7.91 -1.81
C ARG A 340 -26.48 9.19 -1.91
N LYS A 341 -27.44 9.39 -1.01
CA LYS A 341 -28.26 10.61 -0.96
C LYS A 341 -27.38 11.84 -0.76
N LYS A 342 -26.46 11.80 0.21
CA LYS A 342 -25.54 12.89 0.51
C LYS A 342 -24.64 13.22 -0.70
N ILE A 343 -24.06 12.22 -1.33
CA ILE A 343 -23.22 12.37 -2.54
C ILE A 343 -23.99 13.05 -3.67
N VAL A 344 -25.24 12.66 -3.93
CA VAL A 344 -26.07 13.27 -4.97
C VAL A 344 -26.42 14.72 -4.64
N GLN A 345 -26.78 15.01 -3.39
CA GLN A 345 -27.09 16.37 -2.94
C GLN A 345 -25.90 17.31 -3.12
N ASP A 346 -24.71 16.89 -2.68
CA ASP A 346 -23.49 17.70 -2.78
C ASP A 346 -23.09 17.93 -4.24
N TRP A 347 -23.23 16.91 -5.09
CA TRP A 347 -22.96 17.02 -6.51
C TRP A 347 -23.91 18.01 -7.21
N GLN A 348 -25.22 17.90 -6.96
CA GLN A 348 -26.20 18.84 -7.51
C GLN A 348 -25.94 20.28 -7.05
N PHE A 349 -25.55 20.47 -5.79
CA PHE A 349 -25.17 21.77 -5.27
C PHE A 349 -23.93 22.35 -5.98
N LYS A 350 -22.88 21.54 -6.18
CA LYS A 350 -21.68 21.95 -6.94
C LYS A 350 -22.04 22.36 -8.37
N GLN A 351 -22.89 21.59 -9.06
CA GLN A 351 -23.31 21.88 -10.43
C GLN A 351 -24.07 23.22 -10.53
N LYS A 352 -25.00 23.48 -9.61
CA LYS A 352 -25.72 24.78 -9.55
C LYS A 352 -24.77 25.95 -9.31
N MET A 353 -23.81 25.79 -8.40
CA MET A 353 -22.81 26.84 -8.13
C MET A 353 -21.90 27.13 -9.33
N GLN A 354 -21.60 26.12 -10.16
CA GLN A 354 -20.83 26.31 -11.39
C GLN A 354 -21.65 26.99 -12.48
N ALA A 355 -22.92 26.60 -12.66
CA ALA A 355 -23.83 27.25 -13.61
C ALA A 355 -24.00 28.74 -13.29
N ASN A 356 -24.23 29.09 -12.03
CA ASN A 356 -24.40 30.48 -11.61
C ASN A 356 -23.13 31.32 -11.78
N LYS A 357 -21.93 30.73 -11.69
CA LYS A 357 -20.67 31.42 -11.99
C LYS A 357 -20.46 31.64 -13.49
N GLY A 358 -21.01 30.76 -14.34
CA GLY A 358 -20.97 30.92 -15.79
C GLY A 358 -21.87 32.04 -16.30
N GLU A 359 -23.03 32.26 -15.65
CA GLU A 359 -23.96 33.34 -16.01
C GLU A 359 -23.45 34.75 -15.64
N VAL A 360 -22.61 34.88 -14.60
CA VAL A 360 -22.06 36.18 -14.16
C VAL A 360 -20.93 36.69 -15.08
N ILE A 361 -20.35 35.84 -15.92
CA ILE A 361 -19.29 36.23 -16.89
C ILE A 361 -19.90 36.68 -18.23
N ILE A 362 -21.21 36.46 -18.43
CA ILE A 362 -21.96 36.84 -19.63
C ILE A 362 -22.99 37.91 -19.24
N ASN A 363 -22.50 39.05 -18.73
CA ASN A 363 -23.27 40.31 -18.67
C ASN A 363 -22.31 41.50 -18.75
#